data_AF-A0A8T8S8H8-F1
#
_entry.id   AF-A0A8T8S8H8-F1
#
_cell.length_a   1.000
_cell.length_b   1.000
_cell.length_c   1.000
_cell.angle_alpha   90.00
_cell.angle_beta   90.00
_cell.angle_gamma   90.00
#
_symmetry.space_group_name_H-M   'P 1'
#
loop_
_entity.id
_entity.type
_entity.pdbx_description
1 polymer ?
#
loop_
_entity_poly.entity_id
_entity_poly.type
_entity_poly.pdbx_seq_one_letter_code
_entity_poly.pdbx_strand_id
1 'polypeptide(L)'
;MGPKIRVGGNSQDTATYNASAVTPVAKSSAHGFNPVNGAPVTPDLQVSSKLFEIMRAIGESLRVEWIYGVNMANKDNDFDRPMVKDLTKALADQLKMLMVGNEPDRYAGTGRRNEGYSIEEYLNEWDTATSSLEAEIPTPRFFVGPSVCCAWTTNQVLVQSEMANRFKDRLAAVSAIKYPQSLCSPNPPGGHAFYLNHSNTIQFAMYDADAVATSVSLGIPYILVET
;
A
#
# COMPACT_ATOMS: atom_id res chain seq x y z
N MET A 1 -22.73 -0.80 5.42
CA MET A 1 -21.32 -1.00 5.04
C MET A 1 -21.28 -1.64 3.67
N GLY A 2 -20.61 -1.03 2.70
CA GLY A 2 -20.29 -1.68 1.43
C GLY A 2 -18.83 -2.15 1.39
N PRO A 3 -18.38 -2.70 0.26
CA PRO A 3 -17.02 -3.24 0.15
C PRO A 3 -15.98 -2.11 0.22
N LYS A 4 -14.80 -2.43 0.78
CA LYS A 4 -13.63 -1.56 0.72
C LYS A 4 -12.78 -1.94 -0.49
N ILE A 5 -12.39 -0.97 -1.31
CA ILE A 5 -11.48 -1.18 -2.43
C ILE A 5 -10.16 -0.44 -2.15
N ARG A 6 -9.05 -1.18 -2.27
CA ARG A 6 -7.70 -0.65 -2.19
C ARG A 6 -7.20 -0.27 -3.58
N VAL A 7 -6.69 0.95 -3.73
CA VAL A 7 -6.04 1.45 -4.96
C VAL A 7 -4.56 1.64 -4.64
N GLY A 8 -3.68 0.86 -5.27
CA GLY A 8 -2.25 0.87 -4.94
C GLY A 8 -1.44 -0.11 -5.79
N GLY A 9 -0.62 -0.95 -5.14
CA GLY A 9 0.33 -1.85 -5.80
C GLY A 9 1.60 -1.12 -6.23
N ASN A 10 2.46 -1.77 -7.02
CA ASN A 10 3.75 -1.19 -7.42
C ASN A 10 3.61 0.18 -8.11
N SER A 11 2.52 0.41 -8.85
CA SER A 11 2.27 1.67 -9.55
C SER A 11 1.92 2.84 -8.63
N GLN A 12 1.56 2.59 -7.37
CA GLN A 12 1.42 3.64 -6.35
C GLN A 12 2.71 4.45 -6.21
N ASP A 13 3.83 3.72 -6.16
CA ASP A 13 5.17 4.27 -5.97
C ASP A 13 5.86 4.67 -7.28
N THR A 14 5.10 4.74 -8.38
CA THR A 14 5.48 5.40 -9.64
C THR A 14 4.50 6.51 -10.03
N ALA A 15 3.38 6.64 -9.31
CA ALA A 15 2.34 7.59 -9.63
C ALA A 15 2.76 9.00 -9.20
N THR A 16 2.47 9.97 -10.07
CA THR A 16 2.54 11.42 -9.81
C THR A 16 1.14 12.01 -9.90
N TYR A 17 0.94 13.22 -9.36
CA TYR A 17 -0.36 13.89 -9.40
C TYR A 17 -0.31 15.20 -10.18
N ASN A 18 -1.31 15.40 -11.05
CA ASN A 18 -1.55 16.66 -11.76
C ASN A 18 -3.06 16.95 -11.76
N ALA A 19 -3.49 17.83 -10.87
CA ALA A 19 -4.91 18.17 -10.69
C ALA A 19 -5.60 18.66 -11.98
N SER A 20 -4.85 19.34 -12.85
CA SER A 20 -5.36 20.00 -14.06
C SER A 20 -5.33 19.10 -15.30
N ALA A 21 -4.78 17.90 -15.21
CA ALA A 21 -4.76 16.98 -16.35
C ALA A 21 -6.18 16.56 -16.74
N VAL A 22 -6.44 16.52 -18.05
CA VAL A 22 -7.77 16.22 -18.60
C VAL A 22 -8.13 14.74 -18.57
N THR A 23 -7.12 13.86 -18.47
CA THR A 23 -7.29 12.40 -18.37
C THR A 23 -7.22 11.96 -16.91
N PRO A 24 -8.09 11.02 -16.45
CA PRO A 24 -8.04 10.50 -15.07
C PRO A 24 -6.71 9.85 -14.70
N VAL A 25 -6.18 9.04 -15.62
CA VAL A 25 -4.88 8.37 -15.50
C VAL A 25 -4.20 8.43 -16.85
N ALA A 26 -2.95 8.88 -16.88
CA ALA A 26 -2.07 8.83 -18.03
C ALA A 26 -0.86 7.96 -17.72
N LYS A 27 -0.45 7.13 -18.69
CA LYS A 27 0.78 6.34 -18.61
C LYS A 27 1.90 7.10 -19.30
N SER A 28 3.03 7.32 -18.62
CA SER A 28 4.17 8.08 -19.16
C SER A 28 5.38 7.23 -19.50
N SER A 29 5.42 5.95 -19.10
CA SER A 29 6.48 5.02 -19.51
C SER A 29 5.95 3.64 -19.93
N ALA A 30 6.85 2.83 -20.49
CA ALA A 30 6.51 1.51 -20.98
C ALA A 30 6.22 0.54 -19.83
N HIS A 31 5.33 -0.42 -20.10
CA HIS A 31 5.14 -1.61 -19.28
C HIS A 31 5.77 -2.78 -20.02
N GLY A 32 6.09 -3.87 -19.33
CA GLY A 32 6.63 -5.06 -19.95
C GLY A 32 7.30 -5.97 -18.94
N PHE A 33 8.31 -6.70 -19.40
CA PHE A 33 9.13 -7.56 -18.58
C PHE A 33 10.60 -7.21 -18.78
N ASN A 34 11.36 -7.21 -17.70
CA ASN A 34 12.80 -7.06 -17.76
C ASN A 34 13.38 -8.25 -18.54
N PRO A 35 14.17 -8.02 -19.61
CA PRO A 35 14.63 -9.10 -20.49
C PRO A 35 15.66 -10.02 -19.84
N VAL A 36 16.27 -9.62 -18.72
CA VAL A 36 17.30 -10.40 -18.01
C VAL A 36 16.70 -11.34 -16.99
N ASN A 37 15.75 -10.87 -16.18
CA ASN A 37 15.20 -11.63 -15.06
C ASN A 37 13.70 -11.92 -15.17
N GLY A 38 13.04 -11.47 -16.24
CA GLY A 38 11.61 -11.66 -16.45
C GLY A 38 10.71 -10.91 -15.48
N ALA A 39 11.25 -10.03 -14.63
CA ALA A 39 10.45 -9.28 -13.67
C ALA A 39 9.53 -8.27 -14.38
N PRO A 40 8.26 -8.11 -13.98
CA PRO A 40 7.39 -7.09 -14.53
C PRO A 40 7.97 -5.68 -14.35
N VAL A 41 7.96 -4.88 -15.42
CA VAL A 41 8.30 -3.46 -15.38
C VAL A 41 7.04 -2.68 -15.06
N THR A 42 7.04 -2.02 -13.91
CA THR A 42 5.95 -1.15 -13.48
C THR A 42 6.04 0.17 -14.25
N PRO A 43 5.00 0.58 -14.98
CA PRO A 43 5.03 1.86 -15.70
C PRO A 43 4.84 3.04 -14.74
N ASP A 44 5.30 4.20 -15.18
CA ASP A 44 5.05 5.49 -14.54
C ASP A 44 3.66 5.98 -14.91
N LEU A 45 2.96 6.50 -13.91
CA LEU A 45 1.59 6.99 -14.04
C LEU A 45 1.49 8.46 -13.61
N GLN A 46 0.59 9.19 -14.24
CA GLN A 46 0.09 10.48 -13.76
C GLN A 46 -1.41 10.34 -13.49
N VAL A 47 -1.82 10.64 -12.27
CA VAL A 47 -3.22 10.66 -11.82
C VAL A 47 -3.70 12.10 -11.76
N SER A 48 -4.99 12.33 -12.04
CA SER A 48 -5.63 13.64 -11.89
C SER A 48 -6.86 13.58 -11.01
N SER A 49 -7.39 14.77 -10.68
CA SER A 49 -8.64 14.93 -9.93
C SER A 49 -9.83 14.22 -10.58
N LYS A 50 -9.79 13.97 -11.90
CA LYS A 50 -10.82 13.22 -12.63
C LYS A 50 -10.95 11.77 -12.19
N LEU A 51 -9.87 11.14 -11.72
CA LEU A 51 -9.98 9.81 -11.12
C LEU A 51 -10.83 9.85 -9.85
N PHE A 52 -10.66 10.88 -9.02
CA PHE A 52 -11.38 11.01 -7.76
C PHE A 52 -12.87 11.28 -7.99
N GLU A 53 -13.22 12.05 -9.02
CA GLU A 53 -14.61 12.23 -9.47
C GLU A 53 -15.26 10.88 -9.86
N ILE A 54 -14.54 10.03 -10.60
CA ILE A 54 -15.01 8.69 -10.99
C ILE A 54 -15.17 7.78 -9.76
N MET A 55 -14.17 7.76 -8.88
CA MET A 55 -14.21 6.99 -7.63
C MET A 55 -15.40 7.42 -6.76
N ARG A 56 -15.68 8.73 -6.66
CA ARG A 56 -16.84 9.25 -5.93
C ARG A 56 -18.15 8.72 -6.50
N ALA A 57 -18.34 8.81 -7.82
CA ALA A 57 -19.54 8.33 -8.49
C ALA A 57 -19.78 6.81 -8.30
N ILE A 58 -18.71 6.01 -8.39
CA ILE A 58 -18.75 4.57 -8.09
C ILE A 58 -19.12 4.34 -6.62
N GLY A 59 -18.49 5.07 -5.71
CA GLY A 59 -18.73 5.02 -4.27
C GLY A 59 -20.18 5.31 -3.90
N GLU A 60 -20.79 6.33 -4.50
CA GLU A 60 -22.18 6.70 -4.24
C GLU A 60 -23.15 5.64 -4.78
N SER A 61 -22.88 5.10 -5.96
CA SER A 61 -23.74 4.13 -6.63
C SER A 61 -23.72 2.75 -5.95
N LEU A 62 -22.54 2.32 -5.49
CA LEU A 62 -22.32 0.95 -4.99
C LEU A 62 -22.06 0.89 -3.48
N ARG A 63 -22.04 2.05 -2.79
CA ARG A 63 -21.64 2.20 -1.38
C ARG A 63 -20.21 1.70 -1.14
N VAL A 64 -19.32 1.87 -2.12
CA VAL A 64 -17.91 1.51 -2.01
C VAL A 64 -17.18 2.49 -1.10
N GLU A 65 -16.28 1.96 -0.29
CA GLU A 65 -15.36 2.70 0.56
C GLU A 65 -13.94 2.53 0.01
N TRP A 66 -13.11 3.56 0.08
CA TRP A 66 -11.79 3.59 -0.56
C TRP A 66 -10.64 3.59 0.45
N ILE A 67 -9.63 2.78 0.16
CA ILE A 67 -8.29 2.88 0.75
C ILE A 67 -7.35 3.27 -0.38
N TYR A 68 -6.70 4.41 -0.28
CA TYR A 68 -5.91 4.96 -1.40
C TYR A 68 -4.43 5.02 -1.08
N GLY A 69 -3.62 4.65 -2.05
CA GLY A 69 -2.17 4.62 -1.96
C GLY A 69 -1.51 5.99 -2.06
N VAL A 70 -0.52 6.25 -1.22
CA VAL A 70 0.35 7.45 -1.27
C VAL A 70 1.75 7.03 -1.68
N ASN A 71 2.35 7.75 -2.62
CA ASN A 71 3.70 7.47 -3.10
C ASN A 71 4.70 7.72 -1.97
N MET A 72 5.59 6.76 -1.71
CA MET A 72 6.68 6.96 -0.74
C MET A 72 8.06 6.76 -1.39
N ALA A 73 8.09 6.24 -2.62
CA ALA A 73 9.31 6.11 -3.37
C ALA A 73 9.95 7.46 -3.70
N ASN A 74 9.16 8.51 -3.96
CA ASN A 74 9.70 9.86 -4.16
C ASN A 74 9.64 10.68 -2.87
N LYS A 75 10.68 10.62 -2.05
CA LYS A 75 10.69 11.21 -0.68
C LYS A 75 10.56 12.74 -0.61
N ASP A 76 10.92 13.45 -1.68
CA ASP A 76 10.94 14.93 -1.72
C ASP A 76 9.91 15.48 -2.71
N ASN A 77 8.85 14.71 -2.99
CA ASN A 77 7.85 15.12 -3.96
C ASN A 77 6.96 16.27 -3.45
N ASP A 78 6.44 17.07 -4.38
CA ASP A 78 5.52 18.17 -4.12
C ASP A 78 4.07 17.83 -4.48
N PHE A 79 3.80 16.60 -4.92
CA PHE A 79 2.52 16.20 -5.50
C PHE A 79 1.61 15.41 -4.54
N ASP A 80 2.14 14.75 -3.51
CA ASP A 80 1.34 13.95 -2.58
C ASP A 80 0.41 14.79 -1.73
N ARG A 81 0.91 15.91 -1.18
CA ARG A 81 0.09 16.80 -0.37
C ARG A 81 -1.10 17.37 -1.14
N PRO A 82 -0.95 17.99 -2.33
CA PRO A 82 -2.10 18.45 -3.11
C PRO A 82 -3.00 17.29 -3.56
N MET A 83 -2.44 16.12 -3.87
CA MET A 83 -3.23 14.93 -4.19
C MET A 83 -4.13 14.52 -3.01
N VAL A 84 -3.57 14.36 -1.81
CA VAL A 84 -4.34 13.97 -0.61
C VAL A 84 -5.41 15.00 -0.29
N LYS A 85 -5.08 16.29 -0.40
CA LYS A 85 -6.07 17.36 -0.21
C LYS A 85 -7.26 17.23 -1.16
N ASP A 86 -7.00 17.05 -2.45
CA ASP A 86 -8.06 16.92 -3.46
C ASP A 86 -8.83 15.60 -3.30
N LEU A 87 -8.14 14.51 -2.98
CA LEU A 87 -8.73 13.19 -2.72
C LEU A 87 -9.66 13.21 -1.51
N THR A 88 -9.20 13.71 -0.36
CA THR A 88 -10.01 13.82 0.87
C THR A 88 -11.24 14.68 0.62
N LYS A 89 -11.10 15.79 -0.13
CA LYS A 89 -12.24 16.64 -0.49
C LYS A 89 -13.23 15.92 -1.42
N ALA A 90 -12.74 15.24 -2.45
CA ALA A 90 -13.58 14.61 -3.47
C ALA A 90 -14.33 13.39 -2.92
N LEU A 91 -13.67 12.54 -2.15
CA LEU A 91 -14.25 11.30 -1.64
C LEU A 91 -14.97 11.49 -0.31
N ALA A 92 -14.60 12.50 0.49
CA ALA A 92 -15.16 12.80 1.79
C ALA A 92 -15.28 11.52 2.65
N ASP A 93 -16.50 11.18 3.07
CA ASP A 93 -16.82 10.02 3.90
C ASP A 93 -16.52 8.66 3.24
N GLN A 94 -16.33 8.61 1.92
CA GLN A 94 -15.97 7.37 1.22
C GLN A 94 -14.50 7.02 1.35
N LEU A 95 -13.60 8.00 1.57
CA LEU A 95 -12.19 7.73 1.84
C LEU A 95 -12.05 7.30 3.29
N LYS A 96 -11.51 6.10 3.52
CA LYS A 96 -11.38 5.55 4.87
C LYS A 96 -9.99 5.68 5.43
N MET A 97 -8.99 5.48 4.58
CA MET A 97 -7.60 5.36 5.00
C MET A 97 -6.67 5.67 3.84
N LEU A 98 -5.46 6.11 4.18
CA LEU A 98 -4.33 6.25 3.26
C LEU A 98 -3.30 5.17 3.54
N MET A 99 -2.86 4.47 2.51
CA MET A 99 -1.83 3.44 2.61
C MET A 99 -0.52 3.99 2.04
N VAL A 100 0.49 4.18 2.89
CA VAL A 100 1.71 4.92 2.54
C VAL A 100 2.82 3.96 2.17
N GLY A 101 3.29 4.05 0.92
CA GLY A 101 4.21 3.10 0.32
C GLY A 101 3.59 1.73 0.01
N ASN A 102 4.24 0.99 -0.89
CA ASN A 102 3.91 -0.38 -1.26
C ASN A 102 5.17 -1.22 -1.35
N GLU A 103 5.25 -2.33 -0.60
CA GLU A 103 6.40 -3.23 -0.58
C GLU A 103 7.74 -2.49 -0.31
N PRO A 104 7.84 -1.68 0.76
CA PRO A 104 9.05 -0.91 1.06
C PRO A 104 10.29 -1.79 1.25
N ASP A 105 10.08 -3.05 1.67
CA ASP A 105 11.09 -4.09 1.78
C ASP A 105 11.73 -4.48 0.43
N ARG A 106 11.16 -4.02 -0.69
CA ARG A 106 11.68 -4.21 -2.05
C ARG A 106 12.27 -2.94 -2.67
N TYR A 107 12.33 -1.82 -1.95
CA TYR A 107 12.79 -0.56 -2.52
C TYR A 107 14.25 -0.60 -2.98
N ALA A 108 15.15 -1.24 -2.23
CA ALA A 108 16.53 -1.45 -2.66
C ALA A 108 16.60 -2.28 -3.95
N GLY A 109 15.92 -3.43 -3.97
CA GLY A 109 15.91 -4.34 -5.13
C GLY A 109 15.21 -3.79 -6.37
N THR A 110 14.41 -2.73 -6.23
CA THR A 110 13.76 -2.03 -7.35
C THR A 110 14.44 -0.71 -7.72
N GLY A 111 15.58 -0.39 -7.10
CA GLY A 111 16.35 0.82 -7.39
C GLY A 111 15.74 2.12 -6.85
N ARG A 112 14.72 2.04 -5.99
CA ARG A 112 14.09 3.19 -5.33
C ARG A 112 14.91 3.70 -4.15
N ARG A 113 15.70 2.82 -3.54
CA ARG A 113 16.64 3.12 -2.46
C ARG A 113 17.95 2.40 -2.72
N ASN A 114 19.00 2.81 -2.01
CA ASN A 114 20.30 2.14 -2.09
C ASN A 114 20.24 0.75 -1.45
N GLU A 115 21.20 -0.09 -1.79
CA GLU A 115 21.42 -1.35 -1.06
C GLU A 115 21.64 -1.08 0.43
N GLY A 116 21.11 -1.95 1.28
CA GLY A 116 21.15 -1.78 2.73
C GLY A 116 19.97 -1.02 3.33
N TYR A 117 19.01 -0.54 2.52
CA TYR A 117 17.79 0.10 3.03
C TYR A 117 17.11 -0.76 4.10
N SER A 118 17.00 -0.19 5.30
CA SER A 118 16.63 -0.86 6.53
C SER A 118 15.22 -0.53 6.98
N ILE A 119 14.69 -1.32 7.92
CA ILE A 119 13.38 -1.03 8.54
C ILE A 119 13.41 0.33 9.25
N GLU A 120 14.52 0.68 9.90
CA GLU A 120 14.62 1.97 10.61
C GLU A 120 14.57 3.16 9.64
N GLU A 121 15.27 3.09 8.51
CA GLU A 121 15.17 4.11 7.45
C GLU A 121 13.75 4.20 6.90
N TYR A 122 13.09 3.05 6.66
CA TYR A 122 11.69 3.02 6.27
C TYR A 122 10.78 3.73 7.28
N LEU A 123 10.92 3.46 8.58
CA LEU A 123 10.08 4.09 9.60
C LEU A 123 10.31 5.60 9.68
N ASN A 124 11.55 6.08 9.48
CA ASN A 124 11.85 7.51 9.44
C ASN A 124 11.25 8.20 8.21
N GLU A 125 11.28 7.54 7.05
CA GLU A 125 10.63 8.05 5.84
C GLU A 125 9.11 8.03 5.95
N TRP A 126 8.53 6.97 6.54
CA TRP A 126 7.11 6.87 6.78
C TRP A 126 6.61 7.95 7.75
N ASP A 127 7.38 8.25 8.80
CA ASP A 127 7.10 9.36 9.72
C ASP A 127 7.09 10.70 8.98
N THR A 128 8.11 10.96 8.17
CA THR A 128 8.22 12.18 7.37
C THR A 128 7.04 12.33 6.41
N ALA A 129 6.71 11.25 5.67
CA ALA A 129 5.61 11.24 4.72
C ALA A 129 4.27 11.50 5.41
N THR A 130 3.96 10.75 6.48
CA THR A 130 2.68 10.90 7.19
C THR A 130 2.54 12.25 7.89
N SER A 131 3.61 12.74 8.54
CA SER A 131 3.64 14.05 9.18
C SER A 131 3.33 15.18 8.19
N SER A 132 3.82 15.08 6.95
CA SER A 132 3.57 16.09 5.92
C SER A 132 2.10 16.18 5.46
N LEU A 133 1.30 15.15 5.76
CA LEU A 133 -0.07 14.97 5.29
C LEU A 133 -1.13 15.16 6.39
N GLU A 134 -0.73 15.32 7.65
CA GLU A 134 -1.66 15.41 8.80
C GLU A 134 -2.72 16.52 8.66
N ALA A 135 -2.37 17.63 8.01
CA ALA A 135 -3.29 18.75 7.80
C ALA A 135 -4.35 18.47 6.73
N GLU A 136 -4.17 17.42 5.91
CA GLU A 136 -5.03 17.11 4.75
C GLU A 136 -5.92 15.86 4.96
N ILE A 137 -5.82 15.22 6.13
CA ILE A 137 -6.63 14.05 6.53
C ILE A 137 -7.75 14.46 7.49
N PRO A 138 -8.89 13.72 7.51
CA PRO A 138 -10.05 14.12 8.31
C PRO A 138 -9.91 13.81 9.80
N THR A 139 -9.03 12.87 10.17
CA THR A 139 -8.81 12.43 11.56
C THR A 139 -7.36 12.02 11.77
N PRO A 140 -6.78 12.14 12.98
CA PRO A 140 -5.37 11.78 13.22
C PRO A 140 -5.01 10.34 12.85
N ARG A 141 -5.84 9.36 13.25
CA ARG A 141 -5.67 7.95 12.86
C ARG A 141 -6.26 7.71 11.47
N PHE A 142 -5.42 7.81 10.44
CA PHE A 142 -5.86 7.63 9.05
C PHE A 142 -4.89 6.85 8.17
N PHE A 143 -3.66 6.60 8.64
CA PHE A 143 -2.63 5.95 7.83
C PHE A 143 -2.55 4.45 8.08
N VAL A 144 -2.13 3.73 7.05
CA VAL A 144 -2.04 2.26 7.03
C VAL A 144 -0.64 1.87 6.60
N GLY A 145 -0.09 0.87 7.27
CA GLY A 145 1.19 0.25 6.92
C GLY A 145 1.40 -1.07 7.68
N PRO A 146 2.49 -1.80 7.41
CA PRO A 146 3.60 -1.39 6.55
C PRO A 146 3.50 -1.85 5.08
N SER A 147 2.55 -2.72 4.74
CA SER A 147 2.37 -3.26 3.37
C SER A 147 3.65 -3.91 2.79
N VAL A 148 4.37 -4.69 3.61
CA VAL A 148 5.58 -5.41 3.20
C VAL A 148 5.25 -6.63 2.34
N CYS A 149 6.14 -6.97 1.41
CA CYS A 149 6.00 -8.11 0.50
C CYS A 149 6.48 -9.43 1.14
N CYS A 150 7.80 -9.54 1.35
CA CYS A 150 8.44 -10.83 1.59
C CYS A 150 9.85 -10.79 2.18
N ALA A 151 10.61 -9.70 2.05
CA ALA A 151 11.95 -9.59 2.63
C ALA A 151 11.89 -9.23 4.12
N TRP A 152 10.84 -8.51 4.53
CA TRP A 152 10.49 -8.26 5.92
C TRP A 152 9.16 -8.93 6.25
N THR A 153 8.93 -9.24 7.52
CA THR A 153 7.61 -9.67 8.01
C THR A 153 6.85 -8.50 8.61
N THR A 154 5.51 -8.57 8.57
CA THR A 154 4.65 -7.57 9.21
C THR A 154 5.01 -7.42 10.69
N ASN A 155 5.27 -8.52 11.39
CA ASN A 155 5.62 -8.52 12.81
C ASN A 155 7.00 -7.89 13.09
N GLN A 156 7.99 -8.10 12.22
CA GLN A 156 9.30 -7.44 12.33
C GLN A 156 9.15 -5.93 12.35
N VAL A 157 8.41 -5.38 11.38
CA VAL A 157 8.23 -3.92 11.28
C VAL A 157 7.31 -3.40 12.38
N LEU A 158 6.18 -4.08 12.61
CA LEU A 158 5.14 -3.62 13.52
C LEU A 158 5.58 -3.63 14.99
N VAL A 159 6.18 -4.74 15.44
CA VAL A 159 6.52 -4.99 16.85
C VAL A 159 8.00 -4.82 17.08
N GLN A 160 8.85 -5.57 16.37
CA GLN A 160 10.28 -5.64 16.70
C GLN A 160 11.02 -4.31 16.40
N SER A 161 10.55 -3.58 15.40
CA SER A 161 11.03 -2.23 15.05
C SER A 161 10.09 -1.12 15.52
N GLU A 162 9.13 -1.44 16.39
CA GLU A 162 8.34 -0.48 17.16
C GLU A 162 7.44 0.46 16.32
N MET A 163 7.08 0.13 15.08
CA MET A 163 6.14 0.95 14.28
C MET A 163 4.81 1.19 15.03
N ALA A 164 4.28 0.15 15.68
CA ALA A 164 3.05 0.23 16.45
C ALA A 164 3.11 1.30 17.56
N ASN A 165 4.24 1.37 18.27
CA ASN A 165 4.41 2.29 19.38
C ASN A 165 4.79 3.69 18.90
N ARG A 166 5.68 3.78 17.90
CA ARG A 166 6.12 5.04 17.28
C ARG A 166 4.97 5.83 16.67
N PHE A 167 4.02 5.15 16.03
CA PHE A 167 2.96 5.79 15.24
C PHE A 167 1.55 5.50 15.73
N LYS A 168 1.38 5.15 17.02
CA LYS A 168 0.08 4.86 17.64
C LYS A 168 -0.94 6.01 17.55
N ASP A 169 -0.46 7.23 17.35
CA ASP A 169 -1.23 8.46 17.19
C ASP A 169 -1.93 8.56 15.83
N ARG A 170 -1.33 7.96 14.78
CA ARG A 170 -1.75 8.12 13.38
C ARG A 170 -2.02 6.82 12.61
N LEU A 171 -1.53 5.69 13.11
CA LEU A 171 -1.77 4.36 12.54
C LEU A 171 -3.24 3.94 12.76
N ALA A 172 -3.97 3.75 11.67
CA ALA A 172 -5.37 3.38 11.63
C ALA A 172 -5.60 1.88 11.42
N ALA A 173 -4.67 1.19 10.75
CA ALA A 173 -4.74 -0.24 10.51
C ALA A 173 -3.34 -0.80 10.24
N VAL A 174 -3.17 -2.09 10.51
CA VAL A 174 -2.00 -2.86 10.08
C VAL A 174 -2.33 -3.49 8.73
N SER A 175 -1.50 -3.25 7.72
CA SER A 175 -1.62 -3.88 6.40
C SER A 175 -0.62 -4.99 6.18
N ALA A 176 -1.06 -6.02 5.46
CA ALA A 176 -0.21 -7.11 4.99
C ALA A 176 -0.44 -7.40 3.51
N ILE A 177 0.60 -7.93 2.88
CA ILE A 177 0.59 -8.48 1.53
C ILE A 177 1.02 -9.93 1.63
N LYS A 178 0.24 -10.86 1.07
CA LYS A 178 0.62 -12.27 1.06
C LYS A 178 -0.03 -13.02 -0.08
N TYR A 179 0.79 -13.60 -0.94
CA TYR A 179 0.35 -14.56 -1.95
C TYR A 179 0.61 -16.00 -1.48
N PRO A 180 -0.29 -16.97 -1.75
CA PRO A 180 -0.07 -18.38 -1.39
C PRO A 180 1.15 -18.99 -2.06
N GLN A 181 1.49 -18.50 -3.25
CA GLN A 181 2.63 -18.95 -4.06
C GLN A 181 3.21 -17.74 -4.80
N SER A 182 4.52 -17.77 -5.07
CA SER A 182 5.19 -16.73 -5.85
C SER A 182 5.48 -17.25 -7.26
N LEU A 183 5.13 -16.46 -8.27
CA LEU A 183 5.55 -16.68 -9.66
C LEU A 183 6.97 -16.17 -9.92
N CYS A 184 7.57 -15.46 -8.97
CA CYS A 184 8.94 -14.95 -9.04
C CYS A 184 9.96 -15.98 -8.52
N SER A 185 9.64 -17.27 -8.59
CA SER A 185 10.45 -18.40 -8.13
C SER A 185 10.83 -19.27 -9.32
N PRO A 186 12.03 -19.89 -9.35
CA PRO A 186 12.38 -20.87 -10.38
C PRO A 186 11.53 -22.13 -10.30
N ASN A 187 10.86 -22.39 -9.16
CA ASN A 187 9.97 -23.52 -9.00
C ASN A 187 8.58 -23.21 -9.58
N PRO A 188 8.01 -24.11 -10.38
CA PRO A 188 6.65 -23.93 -10.89
C PRO A 188 5.66 -23.87 -9.71
N PRO A 189 4.63 -23.00 -9.78
CA PRO A 189 3.60 -22.99 -8.77
C PRO A 189 2.83 -24.32 -8.78
N GLY A 190 2.45 -24.80 -7.61
CA GLY A 190 1.52 -25.91 -7.45
C GLY A 190 0.19 -25.60 -8.13
N GLY A 191 -0.39 -26.62 -8.77
CA GLY A 191 -1.69 -26.52 -9.44
C GLY A 191 -2.87 -26.57 -8.47
N HIS A 192 -4.05 -26.92 -8.99
CA HIS A 192 -5.31 -26.98 -8.24
C HIS A 192 -5.21 -27.73 -6.89
N ALA A 193 -4.45 -28.83 -6.83
CA ALA A 193 -4.29 -29.62 -5.61
C ALA A 193 -3.65 -28.83 -4.45
N PHE A 194 -2.76 -27.87 -4.75
CA PHE A 194 -2.18 -26.99 -3.74
C PHE A 194 -3.25 -26.07 -3.13
N TYR A 195 -4.06 -25.43 -3.97
CA TYR A 195 -5.08 -24.46 -3.55
C TYR A 195 -6.29 -25.10 -2.87
N LEU A 196 -6.59 -26.37 -3.17
CA LEU A 196 -7.68 -27.12 -2.54
C LEU A 196 -7.25 -27.86 -1.28
N ASN A 197 -5.96 -27.85 -0.93
CA ASN A 197 -5.46 -28.50 0.28
C ASN A 197 -5.69 -27.61 1.51
N HIS A 198 -6.47 -28.12 2.46
CA HIS A 198 -6.82 -27.39 3.68
C HIS A 198 -5.62 -26.98 4.54
N SER A 199 -4.59 -27.82 4.63
CA SER A 199 -3.38 -27.51 5.40
C SER A 199 -2.62 -26.31 4.80
N ASN A 200 -2.58 -26.18 3.47
CA ASN A 200 -1.99 -25.02 2.81
C ASN A 200 -2.79 -23.73 3.10
N THR A 201 -4.13 -23.82 3.12
CA THR A 201 -4.98 -22.68 3.51
C THR A 201 -4.75 -22.27 4.96
N ILE A 202 -4.67 -23.23 5.89
CA ILE A 202 -4.35 -22.94 7.30
C ILE A 202 -2.98 -22.28 7.40
N GLN A 203 -1.96 -22.83 6.75
CA GLN A 203 -0.60 -22.29 6.79
C GLN A 203 -0.55 -20.85 6.24
N PHE A 204 -1.26 -20.58 5.15
CA PHE A 204 -1.41 -19.23 4.62
C PHE A 204 -2.06 -18.28 5.64
N ALA A 205 -3.18 -18.68 6.24
CA ALA A 205 -3.91 -17.86 7.19
C ALA A 205 -3.13 -17.60 8.50
N MET A 206 -2.29 -18.54 8.91
CA MET A 206 -1.49 -18.43 10.15
C MET A 206 -0.20 -17.60 9.98
N TYR A 207 0.16 -17.22 8.75
CA TYR A 207 1.43 -16.53 8.45
C TYR A 207 1.65 -15.27 9.30
N ASP A 208 0.58 -14.49 9.52
CA ASP A 208 0.62 -13.22 10.24
C ASP A 208 -0.13 -13.28 11.59
N ALA A 209 -0.29 -14.47 12.19
CA ALA A 209 -1.03 -14.63 13.45
C ALA A 209 -0.54 -13.66 14.55
N ASP A 210 0.78 -13.44 14.66
CA ASP A 210 1.37 -12.50 15.62
C ASP A 210 1.04 -11.03 15.31
N ALA A 211 1.07 -10.64 14.03
CA ALA A 211 0.70 -9.29 13.59
C ALA A 211 -0.80 -9.03 13.80
N VAL A 212 -1.64 -10.04 13.57
CA VAL A 212 -3.08 -10.00 13.86
C VAL A 212 -3.32 -9.82 15.36
N ALA A 213 -2.67 -10.61 16.21
CA ALA A 213 -2.78 -10.50 17.67
C ALA A 213 -2.36 -9.10 18.16
N THR A 214 -1.27 -8.55 17.61
CA THR A 214 -0.82 -7.18 17.89
C THR A 214 -1.84 -6.14 17.43
N SER A 215 -2.41 -6.28 16.24
CA SER A 215 -3.43 -5.34 15.74
C SER A 215 -4.64 -5.30 16.68
N VAL A 216 -5.09 -6.48 17.14
CA VAL A 216 -6.16 -6.61 18.14
C VAL A 216 -5.80 -5.92 19.45
N SER A 217 -4.57 -6.09 19.97
CA SER A 217 -4.15 -5.45 21.22
C SER A 217 -4.05 -3.92 21.12
N LEU A 218 -3.71 -3.40 19.94
CA LEU A 218 -3.71 -1.97 19.61
C LEU A 218 -5.10 -1.38 19.38
N GLY A 219 -6.13 -2.23 19.26
CA GLY A 219 -7.50 -1.82 18.95
C GLY A 219 -7.66 -1.27 17.53
N ILE A 220 -6.81 -1.70 16.59
CA ILE A 220 -6.88 -1.34 15.17
C ILE A 220 -7.06 -2.59 14.30
N PRO A 221 -7.74 -2.49 13.15
CA PRO A 221 -7.90 -3.63 12.27
C PRO A 221 -6.57 -4.07 11.64
N TYR A 222 -6.45 -5.39 11.46
CA TYR A 222 -5.52 -5.98 10.50
C TYR A 222 -6.24 -6.15 9.17
N ILE A 223 -5.59 -5.78 8.06
CA ILE A 223 -6.14 -5.89 6.71
C ILE A 223 -5.13 -6.53 5.75
N LEU A 224 -5.52 -7.67 5.16
CA LEU A 224 -4.81 -8.27 4.03
C LEU A 224 -5.20 -7.49 2.76
N VAL A 225 -4.35 -6.55 2.36
CA VAL A 225 -4.67 -5.56 1.30
C VAL A 225 -4.28 -6.01 -0.09
N GLU A 226 -3.46 -7.05 -0.20
CA GLU A 226 -3.02 -7.64 -1.46
C GLU A 226 -2.69 -9.12 -1.25
N THR A 227 -3.31 -10.02 -2.05
CA THR A 227 -3.25 -11.47 -1.87
C THR A 227 -3.58 -12.26 -3.13
#